data_AF-A0A7X3R3H7-F1
#
_entry.id   AF-A0A7X3R3H7-F1
#
_cell.length_a   1.000
_cell.length_b   1.000
_cell.length_c   1.000
_cell.angle_alpha   90.00
_cell.angle_beta   90.00
_cell.angle_gamma   90.00
#
_symmetry.space_group_name_H-M   'P 1'
#
loop_
_entity.id
_entity.type
_entity.pdbx_description
1 polymer ?
#
loop_
_entity_poly.entity_id
_entity_poly.type
_entity_poly.pdbx_seq_one_letter_code
_entity_poly.pdbx_strand_id
1 'polypeptide(L)' 'MTFIWKLVLIPAALSLSLLLSLACGGDGEKEPEAGVGITAVAVIMDAAGETLGTVTLTQGPQGVLVSADLRGLPP' A
#
# COMPACT_ATOMS: atom_id res chain seq x y z
N MET A 1 -29.78 -34.11 37.09
CA MET A 1 -28.73 -33.11 37.36
C MET A 1 -28.11 -32.72 36.02
N THR A 2 -28.71 -31.77 35.28
CA THR A 2 -28.30 -30.35 35.17
C THR A 2 -26.82 -30.18 34.79
N PHE A 3 -26.49 -29.98 33.50
CA PHE A 3 -26.44 -28.71 32.72
C PHE A 3 -25.05 -28.03 32.79
N ILE A 4 -24.72 -27.30 31.71
CA ILE A 4 -23.65 -26.27 31.59
C ILE A 4 -22.22 -26.73 31.19
N TRP A 5 -22.01 -27.37 30.03
CA TRP A 5 -20.70 -27.31 29.35
C TRP A 5 -20.81 -26.89 27.86
N LYS A 6 -21.97 -26.37 27.45
CA LYS A 6 -22.34 -25.99 26.07
C LYS A 6 -21.92 -24.55 25.67
N LEU A 7 -20.88 -23.97 26.27
CA LEU A 7 -20.66 -22.51 26.20
C LEU A 7 -19.34 -22.02 25.57
N VAL A 8 -18.58 -22.87 24.89
CA VAL A 8 -17.31 -22.45 24.24
C VAL A 8 -17.17 -22.98 22.80
N LEU A 9 -18.27 -23.13 22.07
CA LEU A 9 -18.22 -23.62 20.68
C LEU A 9 -18.99 -22.77 19.68
N ILE A 10 -19.62 -21.68 20.13
CA ILE A 10 -20.45 -20.80 19.29
C ILE A 10 -19.71 -19.57 18.71
N PRO A 11 -18.71 -18.93 19.36
CA PRO A 11 -18.17 -17.69 18.81
C PRO A 11 -17.25 -17.91 17.59
N ALA A 12 -16.70 -19.12 17.39
CA ALA A 12 -15.78 -19.39 16.29
C ALA A 12 -16.48 -19.58 14.92
N ALA A 13 -17.74 -20.00 14.92
CA ALA A 13 -18.48 -20.20 13.66
C ALA A 13 -19.02 -18.88 13.09
N LEU A 14 -19.32 -17.90 13.95
CA LEU A 14 -19.78 -16.57 13.54
C LEU A 14 -18.66 -15.70 12.96
N SER A 15 -17.42 -15.87 13.42
CA SER A 15 -16.27 -15.13 12.88
C SER A 15 -15.82 -15.64 11.51
N LEU A 16 -15.98 -16.93 11.21
CA LEU A 16 -15.56 -17.49 9.93
C LEU A 16 -16.45 -17.03 8.76
N SER A 17 -17.77 -16.87 9.00
CA SER A 17 -18.69 -16.33 7.99
C SER A 17 -18.48 -14.84 7.71
N LEU A 18 -17.98 -14.08 8.68
CA LEU A 18 -17.64 -12.65 8.48
C LEU A 18 -16.36 -12.49 7.64
N LEU A 19 -15.41 -13.43 7.74
CA LEU A 19 -14.18 -13.43 6.94
C LEU A 19 -14.44 -13.85 5.49
N LEU A 20 -15.41 -14.74 5.22
CA LEU A 20 -15.77 -15.11 3.84
C LEU A 20 -16.48 -13.96 3.08
N SER A 21 -17.19 -13.07 3.77
CA SER A 21 -17.82 -11.90 3.14
C SER A 21 -16.81 -10.84 2.69
N LEU A 22 -15.60 -10.81 3.25
CA LEU A 22 -14.49 -9.99 2.74
C LEU A 22 -13.75 -10.63 1.55
N ALA A 23 -13.97 -11.93 1.30
CA ALA A 23 -13.36 -12.63 0.15
C ALA A 23 -14.22 -12.57 -1.12
N CYS A 24 -15.49 -12.15 -1.02
CA CYS A 24 -16.42 -11.97 -2.15
C CYS A 24 -16.91 -10.52 -2.27
N GLY A 25 -16.00 -9.57 -2.01
CA GLY A 25 -16.10 -8.19 -2.46
C GLY A 25 -15.25 -8.02 -3.70
N GLY A 26 -15.62 -8.71 -4.78
CA GLY A 26 -15.06 -8.44 -6.09
C GLY A 26 -15.60 -7.11 -6.60
N ASP A 27 -14.82 -6.05 -6.43
CA ASP A 27 -14.98 -4.82 -7.18
C ASP A 27 -13.59 -4.31 -7.55
N GLY A 28 -13.23 -4.60 -8.80
CA GLY A 28 -12.12 -4.00 -9.50
C GLY A 28 -10.76 -4.49 -9.04
N GLU A 29 -10.17 -5.36 -9.87
CA GLU A 29 -8.84 -5.07 -10.37
C GLU A 29 -8.84 -3.62 -10.90
N LYS A 30 -8.73 -2.63 -10.00
CA LYS A 30 -8.10 -1.39 -10.37
C LYS A 30 -6.66 -1.79 -10.58
N GLU A 31 -6.34 -2.23 -11.81
CA GLU A 31 -5.10 -1.79 -12.44
C GLU A 31 -4.93 -0.35 -11.96
N PRO A 32 -3.84 0.01 -11.27
CA PRO A 32 -3.72 1.32 -10.67
C PRO A 32 -3.96 2.31 -11.80
N GLU A 33 -5.18 2.86 -11.82
CA GLU A 33 -5.65 3.76 -12.86
C GLU A 33 -4.60 4.84 -12.82
N ALA A 34 -3.80 4.89 -13.87
CA ALA A 34 -2.60 5.67 -13.81
C ALA A 34 -3.08 7.11 -13.69
N GLY A 35 -3.12 7.63 -12.46
CA GLY A 35 -3.64 8.93 -12.12
C GLY A 35 -2.83 9.96 -12.88
N VAL A 36 -3.30 10.29 -14.08
CA VAL A 36 -2.60 11.19 -14.98
C VAL A 36 -2.49 12.51 -14.24
N GLY A 37 -1.25 12.94 -13.97
CA GLY A 37 -0.96 14.17 -13.24
C GLY A 37 -0.57 14.00 -11.77
N ILE A 38 -0.52 12.80 -11.21
CA ILE A 38 0.08 12.62 -9.87
C ILE A 38 1.58 12.86 -9.97
N THR A 39 2.08 13.81 -9.18
CA THR A 39 3.51 14.08 -9.02
C THR A 39 3.93 13.76 -7.58
N ALA A 40 4.90 12.87 -7.43
CA ALA A 40 5.54 12.56 -6.16
C ALA A 40 6.97 13.07 -6.17
N VAL A 41 7.41 13.70 -5.08
CA VAL A 41 8.79 14.17 -4.91
C VAL A 41 9.40 13.47 -3.71
N ALA A 42 10.52 12.79 -3.94
CA ALA A 42 11.33 12.17 -2.91
C ALA A 42 12.61 12.98 -2.70
N VAL A 43 13.00 13.19 -1.46
CA VAL A 43 14.29 13.79 -1.09
C VAL A 43 15.28 12.66 -0.81
N ILE A 44 16.43 12.70 -1.47
CA ILE A 44 17.51 11.75 -1.22
C ILE A 44 18.45 12.37 -0.21
N MET A 45 18.73 11.63 0.85
CA MET A 45 19.66 12.00 1.90
C MET A 45 20.77 10.96 2.01
N ASP A 46 21.96 11.39 2.41
CA ASP A 46 23.05 10.49 2.76
C ASP A 46 22.86 9.89 4.17
N ALA A 47 23.81 9.06 4.60
CA ALA A 47 23.78 8.43 5.92
C ALA A 47 23.96 9.44 7.09
N ALA A 48 24.46 10.64 6.81
CA ALA A 48 24.59 11.73 7.77
C ALA A 48 23.34 12.63 7.83
N GLY A 49 22.38 12.43 6.91
CA GLY A 49 21.17 13.24 6.77
C GLY A 49 21.34 14.45 5.85
N GLU A 50 22.46 14.59 5.14
CA GLU A 50 22.65 15.66 4.16
C GLU A 50 21.80 15.38 2.91
N THR A 51 21.11 16.40 2.41
CA THR A 51 20.30 16.28 1.18
C THR A 51 21.19 16.26 -0.06
N LEU A 52 21.23 15.09 -0.70
CA LEU A 52 21.92 14.84 -1.97
C LEU A 52 21.11 15.28 -3.18
N GLY A 53 19.81 15.48 -3.04
CA GLY A 53 18.97 15.98 -4.13
C GLY A 53 17.54 15.48 -4.06
N THR A 54 16.85 15.53 -5.21
CA THR A 54 15.45 15.12 -5.32
C THR A 54 15.22 14.18 -6.50
N VAL A 55 14.25 13.28 -6.32
CA VAL A 55 13.70 12.45 -7.39
C VAL A 55 12.23 12.80 -7.53
N THR A 56 11.84 13.19 -8.74
CA THR A 56 10.46 13.51 -9.09
C THR A 56 9.89 12.38 -9.96
N LEU A 57 8.75 11.87 -9.57
CA LEU A 57 7.97 10.89 -10.32
C LEU A 57 6.68 11.55 -10.77
N THR A 58 6.48 11.67 -12.08
CA THR A 58 5.28 12.25 -12.68
C THR A 58 4.57 11.21 -13.50
N GLN A 59 3.33 10.91 -13.13
CA GLN A 59 2.49 9.97 -13.86
C GLN A 59 1.90 10.63 -15.11
N GLY A 60 2.22 10.06 -16.27
CA GLY A 60 1.73 10.48 -17.59
C GLY A 60 0.89 9.39 -18.27
N PRO A 61 0.32 9.70 -19.44
CA PRO A 61 -0.59 8.80 -20.16
C PRO A 61 0.08 7.54 -20.73
N GLN A 62 1.42 7.46 -20.70
CA GLN A 62 2.20 6.34 -21.25
C GLN A 62 3.07 5.65 -20.18
N GLY A 63 2.92 6.03 -18.90
CA GLY A 63 3.75 5.51 -17.80
C GLY A 63 4.20 6.61 -16.83
N VAL A 64 5.25 6.34 -16.07
CA VAL A 64 5.81 7.28 -15.09
C VAL A 64 7.10 7.87 -15.62
N LEU A 65 7.17 9.21 -15.68
CA LEU A 65 8.40 9.94 -15.91
C LEU A 65 9.16 10.05 -14.59
N VAL A 66 10.42 9.64 -14.60
CA VAL A 66 11.32 9.75 -13.44
C VAL A 66 12.42 10.74 -13.78
N SER A 67 12.55 11.78 -12.98
CA SER A 67 13.61 12.79 -13.08
C SER A 67 14.37 12.84 -11.78
N ALA A 68 15.69 12.78 -11.83
CA ALA A 68 16.55 12.88 -10.66
C ALA A 68 17.50 14.06 -10.83
N ASP A 69 17.52 14.95 -9.85
CA ASP A 69 18.52 16.00 -9.71
C ASP A 69 19.33 15.68 -8.45
N LEU A 70 20.53 15.13 -8.67
CA LEU A 70 21.40 14.62 -7.62
C LEU A 70 22.77 15.28 -7.69
N ARG A 71 23.36 15.52 -6.53
CA ARG A 71 24.69 16.12 -6.34
C ARG A 71 25.46 15.40 -5.23
N GLY A 72 26.77 15.60 -5.20
CA GLY A 72 27.63 15.04 -4.14
C GLY A 72 27.81 13.52 -4.21
N LEU A 73 27.42 12.89 -5.33
CA LEU A 73 27.67 11.47 -5.54
C LEU A 73 29.17 11.24 -5.83
N PRO A 74 29.76 10.16 -5.29
CA PRO A 74 31.10 9.76 -5.69
C PRO A 74 31.14 9.47 -7.20
N PRO A 75 32.27 9.74 -7.87
CA PRO A 75 32.42 9.53 -9.31
C PRO A 75 32.32 8.06 -9.72
#